data_AF-A0A1B6B765-F1
#
_entry.id   AF-A0A1B6B765-F1
#
_cell.length_a   1.000
_cell.length_b   1.000
_cell.length_c   1.000
_cell.angle_alpha   90.00
_cell.angle_beta   90.00
_cell.angle_gamma   90.00
#
_symmetry.space_group_name_H-M   'P 1'
#
loop_
_entity.id
_entity.type
_entity.pdbx_description
1 polymer ?
#
loop_
_entity_poly.entity_id
_entity_poly.type
_entity_poly.pdbx_seq_one_letter_code
_entity_poly.pdbx_strand_id
1 'polypeptide(L)'
;MPKVGMEPIRRRELIRAVLWIIANKGFEEVTLDKVALRAGVSKGVVAYYFKNKEMLINESCKAFLVQFSSGITQLIEREMDAYTILSVIGLTSIGHLEEAYELCAELPEGENELEYMDSFSIAESQSIMMQMFGRMGTNPDFKNLLKEVYQVYHSAISAIFKKGLPNSDWNACQGDALQYMALIDGLAIYGTMQLPLNRALEINRYLDMVFQRPSRINRFNERSIEVYTERINLVQDYIETHLEAELTVAMLAEIASFSKFHFQRLFRLVTGESLYGYIKRLRLEKAVFLLKTDLKRTIQDIALTSGFSNQASFAKALKECYGMSASAMRKSSELETVDEMRNNGKVLNSELSYNEPMDFRIEVMSPVRVLYIRHVGRYKGDSRLFGNLFNELYTYAKHLGVLDGKNRWFVLYHDFSELTEDEKLRMSICVSIEQEIKPDGKFGLMQIEGGKYAIGRFNVKPDAYQAAWNTMLLRCIPDHHLTPDDRMNFEHYPPHDEIQNESRVVEIYVPIA
;
A
#
# COMPACT_ATOMS: atom_id res chain seq x y z
N MET A 1 50.65 30.38 20.96
CA MET A 1 49.92 29.60 21.96
C MET A 1 48.44 29.99 21.91
N PRO A 2 47.47 29.06 21.98
CA PRO A 2 46.07 29.43 22.05
C PRO A 2 45.83 30.26 23.33
N LYS A 3 45.02 31.32 23.24
CA LYS A 3 44.60 32.09 24.41
C LYS A 3 43.75 31.17 25.32
N VAL A 4 43.92 31.28 26.63
CA VAL A 4 43.11 30.56 27.64
C VAL A 4 41.62 30.78 27.32
N GLY A 5 40.83 29.71 27.23
CA GLY A 5 39.41 29.75 26.87
C GLY A 5 39.07 29.62 25.38
N MET A 6 40.06 29.65 24.46
CA MET A 6 39.79 29.50 23.01
C MET A 6 39.57 28.05 22.55
N GLU A 7 39.96 27.07 23.35
CA GLU A 7 39.91 25.66 22.95
C GLU A 7 38.49 25.15 22.61
N PRO A 8 37.45 25.38 23.44
CA PRO A 8 36.08 24.98 23.10
C PRO A 8 35.55 25.63 21.82
N ILE A 9 35.88 26.91 21.61
CA ILE A 9 35.48 27.69 20.43
C ILE A 9 36.15 27.10 19.18
N ARG A 10 37.46 26.85 19.24
CA ARG A 10 38.22 26.28 18.12
C ARG A 10 37.78 24.86 17.77
N ARG A 11 37.52 24.00 18.77
CA ARG A 11 36.97 22.66 18.51
C ARG A 11 35.61 22.75 17.81
N ARG A 12 34.73 23.68 18.23
CA ARG A 12 33.42 23.91 17.61
C ARG A 12 33.52 24.37 16.16
N GLU A 13 34.42 25.30 15.84
CA GLU A 13 34.67 25.76 14.46
C GLU A 13 35.14 24.62 13.55
N LEU A 14 36.04 23.77 14.05
CA LEU A 14 36.54 22.61 13.31
C LEU A 14 35.46 21.56 13.08
N ILE A 15 34.63 21.27 14.09
CA ILE A 15 33.48 20.37 13.95
C ILE A 15 32.48 20.90 12.92
N ARG A 16 32.14 22.20 12.98
CA ARG A 16 31.25 22.83 11.97
C ARG A 16 31.81 22.72 10.56
N ALA A 17 33.12 22.95 10.39
CA ALA A 17 33.76 22.81 9.10
C ALA A 17 33.68 21.38 8.55
N VAL A 18 33.84 20.36 9.41
CA VAL A 18 33.71 18.95 9.03
C VAL A 18 32.28 18.61 8.62
N LEU A 19 31.29 18.96 9.45
CA LEU A 19 29.88 18.70 9.17
C LEU A 19 29.42 19.37 7.87
N TRP A 20 29.90 20.60 7.60
CA TRP A 20 29.63 21.28 6.33
C TRP A 20 30.18 20.51 5.13
N ILE A 21 31.43 20.01 5.22
CA ILE A 21 32.04 19.23 4.14
C ILE A 21 31.27 17.92 3.94
N ILE A 22 30.90 17.22 5.01
CA ILE A 22 30.08 16.02 4.93
C ILE A 22 28.77 16.34 4.21
N ALA A 23 28.01 17.31 4.73
CA ALA A 23 26.72 17.73 4.17
C ALA A 23 26.77 18.03 2.66
N ASN A 24 27.80 18.75 2.20
CA ASN A 24 27.82 19.27 0.84
C ASN A 24 28.65 18.43 -0.13
N LYS A 25 29.58 17.61 0.36
CA LYS A 25 30.61 16.97 -0.48
C LYS A 25 30.86 15.49 -0.20
N GLY A 26 30.36 14.93 0.91
CA GLY A 26 30.63 13.54 1.24
C GLY A 26 31.73 13.36 2.29
N PHE A 27 31.70 12.24 3.01
CA PHE A 27 32.78 11.86 3.95
C PHE A 27 34.15 11.68 3.29
N GLU A 28 34.20 11.21 2.04
CA GLU A 28 35.46 11.00 1.33
C GLU A 28 36.23 12.32 1.16
N GLU A 29 35.50 13.42 1.06
CA GLU A 29 36.03 14.75 0.83
C GLU A 29 36.56 15.42 2.11
N VAL A 30 36.37 14.82 3.29
CA VAL A 30 36.93 15.35 4.53
C VAL A 30 38.44 15.14 4.55
N THR A 31 39.23 16.21 4.49
CA THR A 31 40.69 16.15 4.71
C THR A 31 41.09 17.22 5.69
N LEU A 32 42.20 17.03 6.42
CA LEU A 32 42.70 18.04 7.36
C LEU A 32 42.95 19.39 6.67
N ASP A 33 43.36 19.38 5.40
CA ASP A 33 43.59 20.59 4.61
C ASP A 33 42.27 21.30 4.25
N LYS A 34 41.25 20.54 3.81
CA LYS A 34 39.93 21.10 3.48
C LYS A 34 39.21 21.62 4.72
N VAL A 35 39.35 20.94 5.86
CA VAL A 35 38.81 21.40 7.15
C VAL A 35 39.52 22.68 7.60
N ALA A 36 40.85 22.72 7.54
CA ALA A 36 41.63 23.89 7.91
C ALA A 36 41.23 25.11 7.06
N LEU A 37 41.11 24.92 5.74
CA LEU A 37 40.66 25.95 4.80
C LEU A 37 39.26 26.47 5.15
N ARG A 38 38.30 25.58 5.43
CA ARG A 38 36.92 25.95 5.75
C ARG A 38 36.79 26.65 7.10
N ALA A 39 37.58 26.24 8.09
CA ALA A 39 37.60 26.85 9.42
C ALA A 39 38.47 28.12 9.49
N GLY A 40 39.15 28.51 8.40
CA GLY A 40 40.02 29.69 8.38
C GLY A 40 41.25 29.55 9.28
N VAL A 41 41.78 28.33 9.43
CA VAL A 41 42.95 28.04 10.29
C VAL A 41 44.02 27.26 9.50
N SER A 42 45.22 27.11 10.08
CA SER A 42 46.26 26.28 9.47
C SER A 42 46.04 24.79 9.76
N LYS A 43 46.56 23.91 8.90
CA LYS A 43 46.53 22.44 9.11
C LYS A 43 47.12 22.04 10.47
N GLY A 44 48.17 22.74 10.91
CA GLY A 44 48.80 22.52 12.22
C GLY A 44 47.85 22.79 13.39
N VAL A 45 46.92 23.74 13.26
CA VAL A 45 45.88 23.99 14.28
C VAL A 45 44.88 22.83 14.34
N VAL A 46 44.51 22.25 13.20
CA VAL A 46 43.62 21.07 13.16
C VAL A 46 44.29 19.87 13.85
N ALA A 47 45.57 19.61 13.51
CA ALA A 47 46.35 18.52 14.07
C ALA A 47 46.63 18.68 15.59
N TYR A 48 46.64 19.92 16.09
CA TYR A 48 46.77 20.22 17.51
C TYR A 48 45.55 19.75 18.32
N TYR A 49 44.33 19.98 17.80
CA TYR A 49 43.08 19.60 18.48
C TYR A 49 42.63 18.17 18.22
N PHE A 50 42.97 17.62 17.03
CA PHE A 50 42.56 16.29 16.60
C PHE A 50 43.74 15.54 15.99
N LYS A 51 44.07 14.39 16.59
CA LYS A 51 45.28 13.61 16.25
C LYS A 51 45.30 13.15 14.79
N ASN A 52 44.14 12.83 14.22
CA ASN A 52 44.00 12.36 12.85
C ASN A 52 42.59 12.69 12.28
N LYS A 53 42.42 12.46 10.97
CA LYS A 53 41.15 12.66 10.24
C LYS A 53 39.99 11.87 10.86
N GLU A 54 40.24 10.64 11.29
CA GLU A 54 39.18 9.75 11.82
C GLU A 54 38.64 10.24 13.16
N MET A 55 39.54 10.63 14.08
CA MET A 55 39.16 11.22 15.37
C MET A 55 38.33 12.49 15.17
N LEU A 56 38.74 13.35 14.23
CA LEU A 56 37.99 14.56 13.89
C LEU A 56 36.59 14.26 13.34
N ILE A 57 36.46 13.26 12.45
CA ILE A 57 35.17 12.82 11.92
C ILE A 57 34.29 12.26 13.03
N ASN A 58 34.81 11.34 13.84
CA ASN A 58 34.05 10.69 14.91
C ASN A 58 33.54 11.69 15.94
N GLU A 59 34.39 12.63 16.38
CA GLU A 59 34.00 13.71 17.30
C GLU A 59 32.93 14.63 16.70
N SER A 60 33.07 14.97 15.40
CA SER A 60 32.08 15.80 14.71
C SER A 60 30.73 15.10 14.61
N CYS A 61 30.77 13.79 14.32
CA CYS A 61 29.59 12.95 14.21
C CYS A 61 28.90 12.76 15.57
N LYS A 62 29.69 12.54 16.63
CA LYS A 62 29.19 12.47 18.02
C LYS A 62 28.50 13.76 18.42
N ALA A 63 29.12 14.91 18.16
CA ALA A 63 28.56 16.21 18.48
C ALA A 63 27.21 16.44 17.79
N PHE A 64 27.11 16.12 16.49
CA PHE A 64 25.87 16.22 15.74
C PHE A 64 24.75 15.32 16.32
N LEU A 65 25.07 14.05 16.59
CA LEU A 65 24.10 13.08 17.12
C LEU A 65 23.64 13.39 18.55
N VAL A 66 24.53 13.88 19.41
CA VAL A 66 24.18 14.32 20.78
C VAL A 66 23.23 15.51 20.73
N GLN A 67 23.48 16.47 19.84
CA GLN A 67 22.61 17.62 19.68
C GLN A 67 21.23 17.23 19.14
N PHE A 68 21.17 16.35 18.13
CA PHE A 68 19.90 15.79 17.63
C PHE A 68 19.11 15.12 18.78
N SER A 69 19.80 14.39 19.67
CA SER A 69 19.18 13.71 20.81
C SER A 69 18.59 14.68 21.82
N SER A 70 19.29 15.79 22.07
CA SER A 70 18.84 16.81 23.00
C SER A 70 17.57 17.50 22.50
N GLY A 71 17.45 17.73 21.20
CA GLY A 71 16.22 18.27 20.58
C GLY A 71 15.02 17.34 20.78
N ILE A 72 15.20 16.03 20.59
CA ILE A 72 14.13 15.05 20.83
C ILE A 72 13.75 14.98 22.31
N THR A 73 14.73 14.98 23.22
CA THR A 73 14.46 14.97 24.68
C THR A 73 13.66 16.20 25.11
N GLN A 74 13.98 17.39 24.59
CA GLN A 74 13.23 18.61 24.86
C GLN A 74 11.78 18.53 24.35
N LEU A 75 11.53 17.88 23.21
CA LEU A 75 10.17 17.65 22.71
C LEU A 75 9.36 16.72 23.63
N ILE A 76 10.03 15.76 24.28
CA ILE A 76 9.40 14.80 25.19
C ILE A 76 9.05 15.44 26.54
N GLU A 77 9.95 16.28 27.04
CA GLU A 77 9.76 17.04 28.29
C GLU A 77 8.62 18.06 28.18
N ARG A 78 8.26 18.46 26.97
CA ARG A 78 7.04 19.24 26.71
C ARG A 78 5.82 18.32 26.86
N GLU A 79 4.72 18.83 27.42
CA GLU A 79 3.46 18.07 27.65
C GLU A 79 2.73 17.61 26.36
N MET A 80 3.43 17.50 25.24
CA MET A 80 2.94 17.04 23.93
C MET A 80 2.59 15.54 23.96
N ASP A 81 1.53 15.14 23.29
CA ASP A 81 1.21 13.73 23.13
C ASP A 81 2.21 13.03 22.18
N ALA A 82 2.31 11.70 22.30
CA ALA A 82 3.30 10.89 21.58
C ALA A 82 3.24 11.05 20.06
N TYR A 83 2.04 11.25 19.49
CA TYR A 83 1.84 11.41 18.06
C TYR A 83 2.42 12.75 17.58
N THR A 84 2.17 13.83 18.31
CA THR A 84 2.71 15.15 18.00
C THR A 84 4.23 15.14 18.06
N ILE A 85 4.83 14.47 19.07
CA ILE A 85 6.29 14.30 19.16
C ILE A 85 6.83 13.53 17.93
N LEU A 86 6.22 12.41 17.56
CA LEU A 86 6.63 11.62 16.38
C LEU A 86 6.46 12.39 15.06
N SER A 87 5.43 13.22 14.95
CA SER A 87 5.17 14.05 13.77
C SER A 87 6.22 15.14 13.62
N VAL A 88 6.59 15.81 14.73
CA VAL A 88 7.68 16.79 14.72
C VAL A 88 9.01 16.12 14.37
N ILE A 89 9.32 14.94 14.92
CA ILE A 89 10.51 14.15 14.55
C ILE A 89 10.49 13.79 13.05
N GLY A 90 9.35 13.41 12.49
CA GLY A 90 9.21 13.12 11.06
C GLY A 90 9.43 14.34 10.19
N LEU A 91 8.70 15.43 10.44
CA LEU A 91 8.77 16.67 9.67
C LEU A 91 10.16 17.30 9.72
N THR A 92 10.84 17.26 10.87
CA THR A 92 12.24 17.68 11.01
C THR A 92 13.20 16.77 10.25
N SER A 93 12.97 15.46 10.23
CA SER A 93 13.79 14.49 9.49
C SER A 93 13.69 14.64 7.97
N ILE A 94 12.58 15.16 7.46
CA ILE A 94 12.28 15.30 6.02
C ILE A 94 12.27 16.72 5.46
N GLY A 95 12.52 17.74 6.28
CA GLY A 95 12.80 19.08 5.78
C GLY A 95 11.66 20.08 5.82
N HIS A 96 10.61 19.79 6.57
CA HIS A 96 9.41 20.61 6.65
C HIS A 96 9.35 21.36 7.98
N LEU A 97 10.29 22.31 8.17
CA LEU A 97 10.43 23.03 9.43
C LEU A 97 9.28 24.01 9.69
N GLU A 98 8.72 24.69 8.69
CA GLU A 98 7.56 25.59 8.92
C GLU A 98 6.39 24.82 9.53
N GLU A 99 6.07 23.64 9.00
CA GLU A 99 5.01 22.76 9.51
C GLU A 99 5.36 22.20 10.90
N ALA A 100 6.62 21.83 11.13
CA ALA A 100 7.09 21.39 12.45
C ALA A 100 7.06 22.52 13.49
N TYR A 101 7.40 23.74 13.09
CA TYR A 101 7.33 24.94 13.92
C TYR A 101 5.89 25.35 14.18
N GLU A 102 4.99 25.27 13.20
CA GLU A 102 3.55 25.50 13.37
C GLU A 102 2.95 24.50 14.38
N LEU A 103 3.32 23.22 14.31
CA LEU A 103 2.97 22.21 15.31
C LEU A 103 3.49 22.54 16.71
N CYS A 104 4.57 23.32 16.80
CA CYS A 104 5.15 23.80 18.06
C CYS A 104 4.69 25.24 18.43
N ALA A 105 3.98 25.95 17.56
CA ALA A 105 3.75 27.41 17.64
C ALA A 105 2.64 27.83 18.62
N GLU A 106 1.90 26.91 19.23
CA GLU A 106 0.89 27.21 20.26
C GLU A 106 1.46 27.20 21.70
N LEU A 107 2.78 27.29 21.89
CA LEU A 107 3.42 27.09 23.20
C LEU A 107 4.31 28.27 23.66
N PRO A 108 4.46 28.49 24.99
CA PRO A 108 5.15 29.66 25.52
C PRO A 108 6.67 29.58 25.33
N GLU A 109 7.30 30.74 25.14
CA GLU A 109 8.75 30.90 25.03
C GLU A 109 9.47 30.35 26.28
N GLY A 110 10.22 29.26 26.10
CA GLY A 110 11.25 28.80 27.04
C GLY A 110 12.61 28.96 26.37
N GLU A 111 13.63 29.32 27.15
CA GLU A 111 14.99 29.65 26.70
C GLU A 111 15.49 28.69 25.60
N ASN A 112 15.66 29.25 24.41
CA ASN A 112 16.12 28.58 23.21
C ASN A 112 17.60 28.22 23.34
N GLU A 113 17.91 27.02 23.86
CA GLU A 113 19.21 26.36 23.61
C GLU A 113 19.14 25.44 22.38
N LEU A 114 18.38 25.84 21.35
CA LEU A 114 18.42 25.29 19.98
C LEU A 114 19.48 25.98 19.08
N GLU A 115 20.35 26.80 19.68
CA GLU A 115 21.34 27.71 19.06
C GLU A 115 22.40 27.03 18.15
N TYR A 116 22.31 25.71 17.97
CA TYR A 116 23.18 24.95 17.06
C TYR A 116 22.50 24.55 15.75
N MET A 117 21.16 24.59 15.64
CA MET A 117 20.45 24.34 14.37
C MET A 117 20.52 25.54 13.42
N ASP A 118 20.79 26.75 13.91
CA ASP A 118 20.91 27.96 13.10
C ASP A 118 22.12 27.98 12.14
N SER A 119 22.97 26.95 12.17
CA SER A 119 24.21 26.90 11.37
C SER A 119 24.19 25.97 10.17
N PHE A 120 23.17 25.12 10.02
CA PHE A 120 23.01 24.22 8.87
C PHE A 120 21.58 24.27 8.33
N SER A 121 21.44 24.36 7.01
CA SER A 121 20.16 24.17 6.36
C SER A 121 19.65 22.74 6.57
N ILE A 122 18.35 22.52 6.37
CA ILE A 122 17.77 21.20 6.62
C ILE A 122 18.33 20.15 5.65
N ALA A 123 18.52 20.54 4.39
CA ALA A 123 19.15 19.70 3.38
C ALA A 123 20.57 19.27 3.80
N GLU A 124 21.31 20.15 4.50
CA GLU A 124 22.63 19.82 5.03
C GLU A 124 22.56 18.80 6.17
N SER A 125 21.64 19.00 7.14
CA SER A 125 21.42 18.06 8.25
C SER A 125 20.97 16.67 7.77
N GLN A 126 20.09 16.61 6.77
CA GLN A 126 19.66 15.36 6.13
C GLN A 126 20.79 14.66 5.40
N SER A 127 21.58 15.43 4.65
CA SER A 127 22.73 14.90 3.93
C SER A 127 23.75 14.30 4.91
N ILE A 128 23.99 14.96 6.06
CA ILE A 128 24.84 14.41 7.13
C ILE A 128 24.26 13.08 7.62
N MET A 129 22.99 13.02 8.00
CA MET A 129 22.33 11.79 8.50
C MET A 129 22.37 10.64 7.49
N MET A 130 22.03 10.90 6.23
CA MET A 130 22.00 9.87 5.19
C MET A 130 23.39 9.28 4.94
N GLN A 131 24.41 10.13 4.92
CA GLN A 131 25.78 9.68 4.74
C GLN A 131 26.34 8.94 5.96
N MET A 132 25.94 9.33 7.17
CA MET A 132 26.24 8.61 8.41
C MET A 132 25.66 7.19 8.36
N PHE A 133 24.39 7.06 7.97
CA PHE A 133 23.72 5.77 7.84
C PHE A 133 24.36 4.88 6.78
N GLY A 134 24.72 5.45 5.63
CA GLY A 134 25.44 4.72 4.57
C GLY A 134 26.77 4.12 5.04
N ARG A 135 27.45 4.75 6.01
CA ARG A 135 28.71 4.25 6.59
C ARG A 135 28.55 3.21 7.69
N MET A 136 27.34 3.00 8.23
CA MET A 136 27.10 2.02 9.30
C MET A 136 27.40 0.58 8.86
N GLY A 137 27.11 0.25 7.60
CA GLY A 137 27.36 -1.08 7.04
C GLY A 137 28.85 -1.39 6.89
N THR A 138 29.71 -0.37 6.91
CA THR A 138 31.11 -0.48 6.50
C THR A 138 32.12 -0.01 7.57
N ASN A 139 31.67 0.62 8.67
CA ASN A 139 32.56 1.15 9.71
C ASN A 139 32.09 0.76 11.14
N PRO A 140 32.81 -0.14 11.83
CA PRO A 140 32.49 -0.58 13.18
C PRO A 140 32.54 0.51 14.26
N ASP A 141 33.44 1.50 14.16
CA ASP A 141 33.52 2.60 15.10
C ASP A 141 32.28 3.49 15.01
N PHE A 142 31.78 3.68 13.79
CA PHE A 142 30.55 4.42 13.54
C PHE A 142 29.32 3.68 14.10
N LYS A 143 29.29 2.35 13.97
CA LYS A 143 28.26 1.49 14.56
C LYS A 143 28.26 1.60 16.09
N ASN A 144 29.44 1.59 16.72
CA ASN A 144 29.59 1.73 18.17
C ASN A 144 29.22 3.14 18.66
N LEU A 145 29.65 4.18 17.93
CA LEU A 145 29.30 5.57 18.22
C LEU A 145 27.78 5.76 18.24
N LEU A 146 27.10 5.25 17.21
CA LEU A 146 25.65 5.28 17.13
C LEU A 146 25.01 4.51 18.27
N LYS A 147 25.49 3.30 18.59
CA LYS A 147 24.98 2.51 19.73
C LYS A 147 25.07 3.29 21.05
N GLU A 148 26.17 4.00 21.29
CA GLU A 148 26.37 4.84 22.48
C GLU A 148 25.36 5.98 22.56
N VAL A 149 25.17 6.73 21.46
CA VAL A 149 24.17 7.81 21.44
C VAL A 149 22.75 7.22 21.53
N TYR A 150 22.48 6.08 20.89
CA TYR A 150 21.18 5.40 20.90
C TYR A 150 20.75 4.81 22.23
N GLN A 151 21.68 4.52 23.14
CA GLN A 151 21.31 4.22 24.53
C GLN A 151 20.64 5.42 25.22
N VAL A 152 21.02 6.65 24.85
CA VAL A 152 20.37 7.88 25.35
C VAL A 152 18.98 8.03 24.73
N TYR A 153 18.82 7.78 23.43
CA TYR A 153 17.52 7.79 22.75
C TYR A 153 16.56 6.70 23.24
N HIS A 154 17.05 5.53 23.66
CA HIS A 154 16.21 4.42 24.09
C HIS A 154 15.27 4.83 25.23
N SER A 155 15.76 5.60 26.20
CA SER A 155 14.96 6.11 27.32
C SER A 155 13.90 7.12 26.86
N ALA A 156 14.28 8.01 25.94
CA ALA A 156 13.41 9.01 25.33
C ALA A 156 12.29 8.37 24.48
N ILE A 157 12.65 7.44 23.59
CA ILE A 157 11.74 6.67 22.76
C ILE A 157 10.79 5.83 23.63
N SER A 158 11.33 5.17 24.66
CA SER A 158 10.52 4.44 25.63
C SER A 158 9.54 5.35 26.36
N ALA A 159 9.92 6.60 26.66
CA ALA A 159 9.03 7.58 27.27
C ALA A 159 7.92 8.04 26.31
N ILE A 160 8.23 8.28 25.02
CA ILE A 160 7.22 8.58 23.98
C ILE A 160 6.20 7.44 23.90
N PHE A 161 6.66 6.20 23.80
CA PHE A 161 5.77 5.04 23.72
C PHE A 161 4.99 4.79 25.01
N LYS A 162 5.58 4.98 26.20
CA LYS A 162 4.84 4.93 27.48
C LYS A 162 3.75 6.01 27.56
N LYS A 163 4.01 7.20 27.00
CA LYS A 163 3.04 8.31 26.96
C LYS A 163 1.88 8.01 26.00
N GLY A 164 2.15 7.34 24.88
CA GLY A 164 1.14 6.92 23.90
C GLY A 164 0.40 5.63 24.26
N LEU A 165 1.05 4.72 24.98
CA LEU A 165 0.55 3.41 25.37
C LEU A 165 0.96 3.05 26.82
N PRO A 166 0.19 3.49 27.82
CA PRO A 166 0.57 3.40 29.23
C PRO A 166 0.61 1.96 29.81
N ASN A 167 0.04 0.97 29.12
CA ASN A 167 -0.11 -0.41 29.63
C ASN A 167 0.75 -1.47 28.93
N SER A 168 1.61 -1.05 28.01
CA SER A 168 2.49 -1.96 27.25
C SER A 168 3.86 -2.09 27.89
N ASP A 169 4.29 -3.34 28.14
CA ASP A 169 5.60 -3.65 28.69
C ASP A 169 6.68 -3.63 27.60
N TRP A 170 7.19 -2.44 27.30
CA TRP A 170 8.21 -2.22 26.28
C TRP A 170 9.62 -2.63 26.72
N ASN A 171 9.83 -2.94 28.00
CA ASN A 171 11.11 -3.51 28.44
C ASN A 171 11.32 -4.94 27.89
N ALA A 172 10.25 -5.61 27.44
CA ALA A 172 10.29 -6.93 26.80
C ALA A 172 10.70 -6.90 25.31
N CYS A 173 10.74 -5.71 24.73
CA CYS A 173 11.06 -5.49 23.33
C CYS A 173 12.61 -5.51 23.15
N GLN A 174 13.19 -6.72 23.09
CA GLN A 174 14.64 -6.96 23.01
C GLN A 174 15.27 -6.66 21.62
N GLY A 175 14.80 -5.64 20.91
CA GLY A 175 15.42 -5.22 19.63
C GLY A 175 16.70 -4.41 19.86
N ASP A 176 17.64 -4.48 18.91
CA ASP A 176 18.78 -3.55 18.87
C ASP A 176 18.23 -2.13 18.71
N ALA A 177 18.79 -1.13 19.41
CA ALA A 177 18.35 0.26 19.31
C ALA A 177 18.37 0.78 17.86
N LEU A 178 19.22 0.20 17.00
CA LEU A 178 19.21 0.42 15.55
C LEU A 178 17.90 0.01 14.86
N GLN A 179 17.23 -1.06 15.32
CA GLN A 179 15.96 -1.54 14.75
C GLN A 179 14.81 -0.62 15.14
N TYR A 180 14.81 -0.09 16.36
CA TYR A 180 13.82 0.90 16.80
C TYR A 180 13.99 2.24 16.08
N MET A 181 15.22 2.67 15.81
CA MET A 181 15.49 3.87 15.01
C MET A 181 15.14 3.67 13.53
N ALA A 182 15.51 2.54 12.92
CA ALA A 182 15.07 2.24 11.56
C ALA A 182 13.53 2.18 11.44
N LEU A 183 12.85 1.78 12.51
CA LEU A 183 11.40 1.83 12.60
C LEU A 183 10.90 3.27 12.76
N ILE A 184 11.44 4.08 13.66
CA ILE A 184 10.94 5.46 13.89
C ILE A 184 11.35 6.38 12.76
N ASP A 185 12.63 6.45 12.37
CA ASP A 185 13.09 7.22 11.22
C ASP A 185 12.44 6.67 9.94
N GLY A 186 12.26 5.35 9.82
CA GLY A 186 11.48 4.75 8.73
C GLY A 186 10.04 5.24 8.71
N LEU A 187 9.30 5.15 9.82
CA LEU A 187 7.91 5.61 9.88
C LEU A 187 7.79 7.13 9.68
N ALA A 188 8.74 7.89 10.22
CA ALA A 188 8.75 9.34 10.23
C ALA A 188 9.22 9.95 8.90
N ILE A 189 10.14 9.28 8.18
CA ILE A 189 10.56 9.60 6.80
C ILE A 189 9.50 9.10 5.78
N TYR A 190 8.88 7.93 6.00
CA TYR A 190 7.89 7.38 5.07
C TYR A 190 6.54 8.11 5.10
N GLY A 191 6.09 8.57 6.29
CA GLY A 191 4.86 9.35 6.44
C GLY A 191 4.89 10.70 5.72
N THR A 192 6.07 11.16 5.33
CA THR A 192 6.34 12.50 4.84
C THR A 192 6.95 12.53 3.42
N MET A 193 7.63 11.45 2.98
CA MET A 193 8.25 11.36 1.65
C MET A 193 7.31 11.13 0.45
N GLN A 194 6.00 11.38 0.53
CA GLN A 194 5.03 11.13 -0.57
C GLN A 194 5.20 9.74 -1.24
N LEU A 195 5.56 8.72 -0.46
CA LEU A 195 5.71 7.35 -0.92
C LEU A 195 4.33 6.72 -1.22
N PRO A 196 4.28 5.60 -1.94
CA PRO A 196 3.04 4.96 -2.39
C PRO A 196 1.95 4.87 -1.32
N LEU A 197 0.76 5.40 -1.64
CA LEU A 197 -0.41 5.57 -0.76
C LEU A 197 -0.79 4.26 -0.05
N ASN A 198 -0.60 3.11 -0.71
CA ASN A 198 -0.86 1.80 -0.14
C ASN A 198 -0.02 1.47 1.11
N ARG A 199 1.24 1.93 1.18
CA ARG A 199 2.10 1.74 2.36
C ARG A 199 1.90 2.80 3.43
N ALA A 200 1.50 4.02 3.05
CA ALA A 200 1.07 5.05 4.00
C ALA A 200 -0.19 4.61 4.78
N LEU A 201 -1.09 3.86 4.13
CA LEU A 201 -2.28 3.26 4.75
C LEU A 201 -1.94 2.15 5.75
N GLU A 202 -0.95 1.30 5.47
CA GLU A 202 -0.47 0.30 6.44
C GLU A 202 0.14 0.96 7.68
N ILE A 203 0.86 2.07 7.49
CA ILE A 203 1.49 2.83 8.56
C ILE A 203 0.45 3.57 9.41
N ASN A 204 -0.49 4.29 8.80
CA ASN A 204 -1.57 4.96 9.55
C ASN A 204 -2.40 3.93 10.31
N ARG A 205 -2.73 2.79 9.70
CA ARG A 205 -3.44 1.69 10.37
C ARG A 205 -2.62 1.09 11.51
N TYR A 206 -1.29 1.04 11.39
CA TYR A 206 -0.38 0.60 12.45
C TYR A 206 -0.26 1.65 13.57
N LEU A 207 -0.19 2.94 13.24
CA LEU A 207 -0.21 4.04 14.19
C LEU A 207 -1.56 4.12 14.93
N ASP A 208 -2.67 3.88 14.25
CA ASP A 208 -4.02 3.82 14.83
C ASP A 208 -4.16 2.61 15.78
N MET A 209 -3.63 1.45 15.35
CA MET A 209 -3.58 0.23 16.15
C MET A 209 -2.69 0.40 17.40
N VAL A 210 -1.57 1.12 17.25
CA VAL A 210 -0.62 1.38 18.33
C VAL A 210 -1.10 2.51 19.25
N PHE A 211 -1.82 3.53 18.80
CA PHE A 211 -2.10 4.70 19.64
C PHE A 211 -3.56 4.88 20.08
N GLN A 212 -4.50 4.05 19.59
CA GLN A 212 -5.92 4.01 20.01
C GLN A 212 -6.56 5.39 20.28
N ARG A 213 -6.22 6.42 19.49
CA ARG A 213 -6.77 7.78 19.61
C ARG A 213 -7.20 8.31 18.24
N PRO A 214 -8.40 8.90 18.12
CA PRO A 214 -8.79 9.66 16.94
C PRO A 214 -8.28 11.11 17.10
N SER A 215 -7.29 11.53 16.29
CA SER A 215 -6.73 12.89 16.35
C SER A 215 -7.25 13.81 15.23
N ARG A 216 -7.32 15.11 15.52
CA ARG A 216 -8.00 16.18 14.75
C ARG A 216 -7.40 16.50 13.36
N ILE A 217 -6.26 15.91 12.99
CA ILE A 217 -5.64 16.07 11.66
C ILE A 217 -6.38 15.23 10.59
N ASN A 218 -7.26 14.31 11.01
CA ASN A 218 -7.97 13.37 10.13
C ASN A 218 -8.79 14.02 8.99
N ARG A 219 -9.44 15.16 9.24
CA ARG A 219 -10.45 15.68 8.27
C ARG A 219 -9.88 16.18 6.95
N PHE A 220 -8.63 16.63 6.90
CA PHE A 220 -8.03 17.16 5.67
C PHE A 220 -7.37 16.08 4.79
N ASN A 221 -6.93 14.95 5.37
CA ASN A 221 -6.25 13.88 4.63
C ASN A 221 -7.17 12.69 4.31
N GLU A 222 -8.09 12.30 5.21
CA GLU A 222 -9.07 11.22 4.93
C GLU A 222 -9.98 11.60 3.77
N ARG A 223 -10.51 12.82 3.77
CA ARG A 223 -11.37 13.31 2.69
C ARG A 223 -10.65 13.32 1.34
N SER A 224 -9.36 13.60 1.34
CA SER A 224 -8.53 13.58 0.13
C SER A 224 -8.31 12.14 -0.36
N ILE A 225 -8.03 11.19 0.55
CA ILE A 225 -7.87 9.76 0.24
C ILE A 225 -9.17 9.12 -0.23
N GLU A 226 -10.28 9.47 0.42
CA GLU A 226 -11.64 9.07 0.04
C GLU A 226 -11.96 9.56 -1.37
N VAL A 227 -11.72 10.83 -1.66
CA VAL A 227 -11.91 11.38 -3.00
C VAL A 227 -11.02 10.67 -4.02
N TYR A 228 -9.74 10.42 -3.73
CA TYR A 228 -8.87 9.69 -4.66
C TYR A 228 -9.34 8.25 -4.89
N THR A 229 -9.75 7.55 -3.83
CA THR A 229 -10.27 6.19 -3.91
C THR A 229 -11.55 6.16 -4.75
N GLU A 230 -12.48 7.08 -4.50
CA GLU A 230 -13.71 7.26 -5.28
C GLU A 230 -13.39 7.45 -6.77
N ARG A 231 -12.51 8.39 -7.10
CA ARG A 231 -12.14 8.69 -8.50
C ARG A 231 -11.45 7.52 -9.20
N ILE A 232 -10.59 6.79 -8.50
CA ILE A 232 -9.92 5.62 -9.07
C ILE A 232 -10.90 4.45 -9.24
N ASN A 233 -11.81 4.24 -8.29
CA ASN A 233 -12.86 3.22 -8.41
C ASN A 233 -13.74 3.48 -9.64
N LEU A 234 -14.19 4.72 -9.86
CA LEU A 234 -14.95 5.09 -11.07
C LEU A 234 -14.21 4.76 -12.37
N VAL A 235 -12.90 5.00 -12.40
CA VAL A 235 -12.06 4.67 -13.56
C VAL A 235 -11.93 3.16 -13.73
N GLN A 236 -11.73 2.40 -12.66
CA GLN A 236 -11.66 0.94 -12.73
C GLN A 236 -12.97 0.35 -13.26
N ASP A 237 -14.11 0.82 -12.76
CA ASP A 237 -15.45 0.39 -13.18
C ASP A 237 -15.67 0.66 -14.67
N TYR A 238 -15.26 1.84 -15.13
CA TYR A 238 -15.33 2.21 -16.54
C TYR A 238 -14.44 1.34 -17.41
N ILE A 239 -13.17 1.14 -17.03
CA ILE A 239 -12.21 0.31 -17.78
C ILE A 239 -12.77 -1.11 -17.94
N GLU A 240 -13.27 -1.69 -16.86
CA GLU A 240 -13.72 -3.08 -16.80
C GLU A 240 -14.91 -3.34 -17.72
N THR A 241 -15.83 -2.37 -17.82
CA THR A 241 -17.00 -2.44 -18.71
C THR A 241 -16.70 -2.02 -20.15
N HIS A 242 -15.52 -1.45 -20.44
CA HIS A 242 -15.15 -0.89 -21.75
C HIS A 242 -13.79 -1.41 -22.26
N LEU A 243 -13.37 -2.62 -21.87
CA LEU A 243 -12.06 -3.17 -22.25
C LEU A 243 -11.83 -3.25 -23.77
N GLU A 244 -12.91 -3.41 -24.55
CA GLU A 244 -12.89 -3.48 -26.02
C GLU A 244 -12.67 -2.13 -26.69
N ALA A 245 -13.03 -1.03 -26.01
CA ALA A 245 -12.95 0.31 -26.56
C ALA A 245 -11.51 0.86 -26.55
N GLU A 246 -11.28 1.93 -27.28
CA GLU A 246 -10.04 2.70 -27.17
C GLU A 246 -10.02 3.47 -25.83
N LEU A 247 -9.14 3.06 -24.92
CA LEU A 247 -9.01 3.65 -23.59
C LEU A 247 -7.79 4.59 -23.55
N THR A 248 -8.03 5.90 -23.73
CA THR A 248 -6.96 6.89 -23.68
C THR A 248 -6.78 7.47 -22.27
N VAL A 249 -5.54 7.88 -21.94
CA VAL A 249 -5.23 8.58 -20.68
C VAL A 249 -6.08 9.83 -20.51
N ALA A 250 -6.39 10.53 -21.61
CA ALA A 250 -7.18 11.75 -21.58
C ALA A 250 -8.61 11.49 -21.08
N MET A 251 -9.28 10.49 -21.66
CA MET A 251 -10.64 10.11 -21.30
C MET A 251 -10.72 9.63 -19.84
N LEU A 252 -9.78 8.78 -19.43
CA LEU A 252 -9.79 8.23 -18.08
C LEU A 252 -9.44 9.28 -17.01
N ALA A 253 -8.59 10.26 -17.35
CA ALA A 253 -8.32 11.39 -16.48
C ALA A 253 -9.54 12.31 -16.32
N GLU A 254 -10.34 12.47 -17.38
CA GLU A 254 -11.59 13.24 -17.35
C GLU A 254 -12.64 12.56 -16.46
N ILE A 255 -12.81 11.23 -16.57
CA ILE A 255 -13.66 10.44 -15.66
C ILE A 255 -13.24 10.63 -14.20
N ALA A 256 -11.93 10.61 -13.93
CA ALA A 256 -11.37 10.86 -12.61
C ALA A 256 -11.44 12.34 -12.17
N SER A 257 -11.81 13.26 -13.05
CA SER A 257 -11.77 14.71 -12.84
C SER A 257 -10.37 15.22 -12.43
N PHE A 258 -9.32 14.67 -13.04
CA PHE A 258 -7.92 15.04 -12.79
C PHE A 258 -7.18 15.46 -14.07
N SER A 259 -6.07 16.17 -13.92
CA SER A 259 -5.14 16.36 -15.03
C SER A 259 -4.48 15.03 -15.42
N LYS A 260 -4.10 14.87 -16.70
CA LYS A 260 -3.48 13.62 -17.21
C LYS A 260 -2.26 13.18 -16.37
N PHE A 261 -1.39 14.12 -16.03
CA PHE A 261 -0.17 13.85 -15.27
C PHE A 261 -0.48 13.41 -13.83
N HIS A 262 -1.38 14.13 -13.15
CA HIS A 262 -1.78 13.80 -11.78
C HIS A 262 -2.49 12.44 -11.73
N PHE A 263 -3.42 12.20 -12.67
CA PHE A 263 -4.14 10.94 -12.80
C PHE A 263 -3.21 9.74 -12.97
N GLN A 264 -2.24 9.80 -13.89
CA GLN A 264 -1.32 8.68 -14.11
C GLN A 264 -0.49 8.35 -12.88
N ARG A 265 0.00 9.37 -12.17
CA ARG A 265 0.74 9.20 -10.92
C ARG A 265 -0.16 8.57 -9.85
N LEU A 266 -1.36 9.12 -9.66
CA LEU A 266 -2.31 8.63 -8.67
C LEU A 266 -2.79 7.21 -8.96
N PHE A 267 -3.10 6.89 -10.22
CA PHE A 267 -3.54 5.56 -10.61
C PHE A 267 -2.48 4.51 -10.27
N ARG A 268 -1.21 4.79 -10.57
CA ARG A 268 -0.09 3.91 -10.20
C ARG A 268 0.11 3.81 -8.70
N LEU A 269 -0.14 4.90 -7.98
CA LEU A 269 -0.03 4.97 -6.53
C LEU A 269 -1.06 4.09 -5.84
N VAL A 270 -2.31 4.13 -6.32
CA VAL A 270 -3.45 3.43 -5.72
C VAL A 270 -3.50 1.97 -6.16
N THR A 271 -3.25 1.68 -7.44
CA THR A 271 -3.36 0.31 -7.98
C THR A 271 -2.06 -0.48 -7.93
N GLY A 272 -0.92 0.17 -7.68
CA GLY A 272 0.41 -0.45 -7.78
C GLY A 272 0.89 -0.65 -9.22
N GLU A 273 0.09 -0.32 -10.23
CA GLU A 273 0.37 -0.58 -11.64
C GLU A 273 0.29 0.69 -12.49
N SER A 274 1.11 0.79 -13.53
CA SER A 274 0.87 1.82 -14.55
C SER A 274 -0.50 1.59 -15.21
N LEU A 275 -1.20 2.67 -15.59
CA LEU A 275 -2.51 2.56 -16.26
C LEU A 275 -2.48 1.64 -17.49
N TYR A 276 -1.44 1.75 -18.31
CA TYR A 276 -1.25 0.87 -19.48
C TYR A 276 -1.04 -0.59 -19.06
N GLY A 277 -0.24 -0.83 -18.03
CA GLY A 277 -0.02 -2.18 -17.49
C GLY A 277 -1.32 -2.81 -16.98
N TYR A 278 -2.12 -2.04 -16.24
CA TYR A 278 -3.42 -2.46 -15.72
C TYR A 278 -4.39 -2.84 -16.85
N ILE A 279 -4.58 -1.95 -17.84
CA ILE A 279 -5.46 -2.24 -18.99
C ILE A 279 -4.94 -3.45 -19.78
N LYS A 280 -3.63 -3.52 -20.06
CA LYS A 280 -3.01 -4.65 -20.77
C LYS A 280 -3.26 -5.96 -20.02
N ARG A 281 -3.12 -5.96 -18.70
CA ARG A 281 -3.36 -7.12 -17.84
C ARG A 281 -4.82 -7.59 -17.94
N LEU A 282 -5.79 -6.71 -17.72
CA LEU A 282 -7.22 -7.08 -17.81
C LEU A 282 -7.61 -7.61 -19.20
N ARG A 283 -7.09 -7.00 -20.27
CA ARG A 283 -7.32 -7.46 -21.64
C ARG A 283 -6.73 -8.85 -21.89
N LEU A 284 -5.53 -9.12 -21.37
CA LEU A 284 -4.89 -10.42 -21.49
C LEU A 284 -5.63 -11.50 -20.70
N GLU A 285 -6.07 -11.17 -19.49
CA GLU A 285 -6.88 -12.07 -18.66
C GLU A 285 -8.19 -12.46 -19.37
N LYS A 286 -8.94 -11.47 -19.88
CA LYS A 286 -10.15 -11.71 -20.70
C LYS A 286 -9.85 -12.58 -21.92
N ALA A 287 -8.74 -12.33 -22.62
CA ALA A 287 -8.36 -13.10 -23.81
C ALA A 287 -7.99 -14.55 -23.48
N VAL A 288 -7.27 -14.78 -22.39
CA VAL A 288 -6.90 -16.14 -21.94
C VAL A 288 -8.15 -16.93 -21.55
N PHE A 289 -9.09 -16.28 -20.86
CA PHE A 289 -10.37 -16.89 -20.55
C PHE A 289 -11.11 -17.35 -21.82
N LEU A 290 -11.32 -16.44 -22.78
CA LEU A 290 -12.01 -16.75 -24.03
C LEU A 290 -11.28 -17.84 -24.86
N LEU A 291 -9.94 -17.87 -24.82
CA LEU A 291 -9.17 -18.93 -25.49
C LEU A 291 -9.44 -20.32 -24.91
N LYS A 292 -9.81 -20.40 -23.63
CA LYS A 292 -10.05 -21.64 -22.91
C LYS A 292 -11.52 -22.07 -22.93
N THR A 293 -12.44 -21.12 -22.93
CA THR A 293 -13.89 -21.41 -22.84
C THR A 293 -14.61 -21.40 -24.19
N ASP A 294 -14.19 -20.55 -25.13
CA ASP A 294 -14.79 -20.46 -26.46
C ASP A 294 -13.83 -21.00 -27.54
N LEU A 295 -13.74 -22.33 -27.62
CA LEU A 295 -12.83 -23.03 -28.55
C LEU A 295 -13.17 -22.77 -30.03
N LYS A 296 -14.41 -22.37 -30.33
CA LYS A 296 -14.91 -22.15 -31.69
C LYS A 296 -14.55 -20.75 -32.21
N ARG A 297 -14.51 -19.74 -31.34
CA ARG A 297 -14.15 -18.36 -31.73
C ARG A 297 -12.74 -18.29 -32.29
N THR A 298 -12.50 -17.48 -33.31
CA THR A 298 -11.16 -17.37 -33.91
C THR A 298 -10.20 -16.62 -32.97
N ILE A 299 -8.90 -16.87 -33.08
CA ILE A 299 -7.89 -16.13 -32.28
C ILE A 299 -7.91 -14.63 -32.63
N GLN A 300 -8.21 -14.30 -33.88
CA GLN A 300 -8.35 -12.92 -34.33
C GLN A 300 -9.53 -12.25 -33.64
N ASP A 301 -10.71 -12.89 -33.63
CA ASP A 301 -11.89 -12.32 -32.97
C ASP A 301 -11.64 -12.14 -31.48
N ILE A 302 -11.04 -13.12 -30.79
CA ILE A 302 -10.67 -12.98 -29.38
C ILE A 302 -9.75 -11.78 -29.16
N ALA A 303 -8.73 -11.59 -29.99
CA ALA A 303 -7.84 -10.44 -29.87
C ALA A 303 -8.62 -9.11 -29.97
N LEU A 304 -9.53 -9.01 -30.93
CA LEU A 304 -10.35 -7.81 -31.16
C LEU A 304 -11.37 -7.58 -30.02
N THR A 305 -12.11 -8.62 -29.61
CA THR A 305 -13.09 -8.56 -28.50
C THR A 305 -12.45 -8.49 -27.12
N SER A 306 -11.12 -8.60 -27.04
CA SER A 306 -10.36 -8.29 -25.82
C SER A 306 -9.68 -6.91 -25.90
N GLY A 307 -9.98 -6.10 -26.92
CA GLY A 307 -9.50 -4.72 -27.05
C GLY A 307 -8.09 -4.55 -27.62
N PHE A 308 -7.52 -5.58 -28.24
CA PHE A 308 -6.28 -5.43 -29.02
C PHE A 308 -6.60 -4.94 -30.44
N SER A 309 -5.78 -4.03 -30.97
CA SER A 309 -5.99 -3.46 -32.30
C SER A 309 -5.77 -4.45 -33.45
N ASN A 310 -5.00 -5.51 -33.21
CA ASN A 310 -4.76 -6.59 -34.17
C ASN A 310 -4.17 -7.83 -33.49
N GLN A 311 -4.26 -8.97 -34.16
CA GLN A 311 -3.75 -10.25 -33.68
C GLN A 311 -2.23 -10.27 -33.39
N ALA A 312 -1.42 -9.47 -34.10
CA ALA A 312 0.03 -9.44 -33.88
C ALA A 312 0.39 -8.78 -32.54
N SER A 313 -0.26 -7.66 -32.22
CA SER A 313 -0.11 -6.95 -30.94
C SER A 313 -0.53 -7.84 -29.76
N PHE A 314 -1.64 -8.56 -29.91
CA PHE A 314 -2.11 -9.57 -28.96
C PHE A 314 -1.10 -10.70 -28.78
N ALA A 315 -0.65 -11.34 -29.86
CA ALA A 315 0.27 -12.47 -29.80
C ALA A 315 1.60 -12.10 -29.12
N LYS A 316 2.11 -10.89 -29.39
CA LYS A 316 3.30 -10.35 -28.73
C LYS A 316 3.06 -10.17 -27.22
N ALA A 317 1.97 -9.48 -26.85
CA ALA A 317 1.62 -9.24 -25.45
C ALA A 317 1.40 -10.54 -24.66
N LEU A 318 0.70 -11.51 -25.24
CA LEU A 318 0.45 -12.81 -24.62
C LEU A 318 1.76 -13.59 -24.41
N LYS A 319 2.63 -13.63 -25.41
CA LYS A 319 3.92 -14.33 -25.31
C LYS A 319 4.87 -13.66 -24.30
N GLU A 320 4.88 -12.34 -24.23
CA GLU A 320 5.63 -11.59 -23.22
C GLU A 320 5.15 -11.90 -21.80
N CYS A 321 3.83 -12.03 -21.61
CA CYS A 321 3.24 -12.22 -20.28
C CYS A 321 3.25 -13.68 -19.81
N TYR A 322 2.96 -14.63 -20.71
CA TYR A 322 2.74 -16.04 -20.37
C TYR A 322 3.72 -17.01 -21.05
N GLY A 323 4.67 -16.52 -21.83
CA GLY A 323 5.70 -17.35 -22.48
C GLY A 323 5.22 -18.23 -23.64
N MET A 324 3.91 -18.27 -23.95
CA MET A 324 3.33 -19.15 -24.96
C MET A 324 2.44 -18.44 -25.99
N SER A 325 2.18 -19.10 -27.12
CA SER A 325 1.32 -18.57 -28.19
C SER A 325 -0.17 -18.78 -27.89
N ALA A 326 -1.05 -18.00 -28.52
CA ALA A 326 -2.50 -18.14 -28.36
C ALA A 326 -3.01 -19.54 -28.78
N SER A 327 -2.46 -20.09 -29.86
CA SER A 327 -2.80 -21.45 -30.31
C SER A 327 -2.34 -22.51 -29.31
N ALA A 328 -1.15 -22.33 -28.71
CA ALA A 328 -0.66 -23.22 -27.66
C ALA A 328 -1.51 -23.10 -26.39
N MET A 329 -1.86 -21.88 -25.96
CA MET A 329 -2.75 -21.62 -24.84
C MET A 329 -4.13 -22.27 -25.05
N ARG A 330 -4.68 -22.25 -26.27
CA ARG A 330 -5.95 -22.92 -26.60
C ARG A 330 -5.83 -24.44 -26.58
N LYS A 331 -4.75 -24.97 -27.18
CA LYS A 331 -4.54 -26.42 -27.34
C LYS A 331 -4.01 -27.13 -26.10
N SER A 332 -3.47 -26.41 -25.13
CA SER A 332 -3.01 -27.04 -23.89
C SER A 332 -4.20 -27.66 -23.17
N SER A 333 -4.37 -28.97 -23.36
CA SER A 333 -5.08 -29.87 -22.44
C SER A 333 -4.26 -30.08 -21.17
N GLU A 334 -2.93 -30.01 -21.31
CA GLU A 334 -1.94 -30.19 -20.28
C GLU A 334 -1.29 -28.84 -20.00
N LEU A 335 -1.62 -28.29 -18.85
CA LEU A 335 -0.59 -27.78 -17.99
C LEU A 335 -0.19 -28.93 -17.08
N GLU A 336 0.62 -29.88 -17.55
CA GLU A 336 1.33 -30.84 -16.67
C GLU A 336 2.43 -30.17 -15.82
N THR A 337 2.20 -28.91 -15.45
CA THR A 337 2.85 -28.20 -14.34
C THR A 337 1.99 -27.06 -13.77
N VAL A 338 0.71 -26.96 -14.16
CA VAL A 338 -0.30 -26.15 -13.46
C VAL A 338 -1.68 -26.71 -13.81
N ASP A 339 -2.03 -27.82 -13.18
CA ASP A 339 -3.39 -28.33 -13.08
C ASP A 339 -4.43 -27.17 -13.05
N GLU A 340 -5.60 -27.39 -13.66
CA GLU A 340 -6.88 -26.69 -13.38
C GLU A 340 -7.38 -25.57 -14.35
N MET A 341 -8.72 -25.50 -14.53
CA MET A 341 -9.42 -24.53 -15.39
C MET A 341 -9.66 -23.20 -14.65
N ARG A 342 -9.18 -22.11 -15.25
CA ARG A 342 -8.81 -20.87 -14.58
C ARG A 342 -9.87 -19.78 -14.71
N ASN A 343 -10.51 -19.37 -13.60
CA ASN A 343 -11.50 -18.29 -13.57
C ASN A 343 -11.46 -17.43 -12.29
N ASN A 344 -11.98 -16.21 -12.42
CA ASN A 344 -11.95 -15.08 -11.46
C ASN A 344 -11.75 -15.41 -9.97
N GLY A 345 -10.53 -15.21 -9.46
CA GLY A 345 -10.31 -14.95 -8.05
C GLY A 345 -10.18 -16.12 -7.07
N LYS A 346 -10.21 -17.40 -7.49
CA LYS A 346 -10.18 -18.59 -6.61
C LYS A 346 -8.94 -19.50 -6.81
N VAL A 347 -8.34 -20.04 -5.74
CA VAL A 347 -7.09 -20.83 -5.77
C VAL A 347 -7.37 -22.23 -6.29
N LEU A 348 -6.71 -22.61 -7.35
CA LEU A 348 -6.66 -23.99 -7.80
C LEU A 348 -5.53 -24.70 -7.02
N ASN A 349 -5.89 -25.78 -6.31
CA ASN A 349 -5.06 -26.48 -5.32
C ASN A 349 -5.05 -27.98 -5.66
N SER A 350 -3.87 -28.58 -5.68
CA SER A 350 -3.54 -29.92 -6.23
C SER A 350 -4.23 -31.13 -5.57
N GLU A 351 -5.09 -30.91 -4.56
CA GLU A 351 -6.08 -31.88 -4.13
C GLU A 351 -7.45 -31.34 -4.53
N LEU A 352 -7.83 -31.58 -5.80
CA LEU A 352 -9.12 -31.20 -6.36
C LEU A 352 -10.26 -31.74 -5.49
N SER A 353 -10.71 -30.91 -4.56
CA SER A 353 -11.90 -31.15 -3.75
C SER A 353 -13.10 -30.61 -4.50
N TYR A 354 -14.21 -31.32 -4.37
CA TYR A 354 -15.49 -30.99 -4.98
C TYR A 354 -16.53 -30.91 -3.89
N ASN A 355 -17.39 -29.90 -3.99
CA ASN A 355 -18.59 -29.79 -3.18
C ASN A 355 -19.80 -29.92 -4.10
N GLU A 356 -20.62 -30.96 -3.90
CA GLU A 356 -21.77 -31.20 -4.77
C GLU A 356 -22.85 -30.14 -4.53
N PRO A 357 -23.46 -29.57 -5.60
CA PRO A 357 -24.53 -28.61 -5.44
C PRO A 357 -25.77 -29.29 -4.84
N MET A 358 -26.47 -28.57 -3.98
CA MET A 358 -27.82 -28.92 -3.52
C MET A 358 -28.83 -28.82 -4.68
N ASP A 359 -28.59 -27.87 -5.58
CA ASP A 359 -29.43 -27.57 -6.74
C ASP A 359 -28.59 -26.92 -7.84
N PHE A 360 -28.93 -27.21 -9.09
CA PHE A 360 -28.34 -26.57 -10.26
C PHE A 360 -29.45 -26.18 -11.24
N ARG A 361 -29.45 -24.90 -11.64
CA ARG A 361 -30.49 -24.35 -12.51
C ARG A 361 -29.94 -23.27 -13.43
N ILE A 362 -30.73 -22.96 -14.46
CA ILE A 362 -30.43 -21.89 -15.41
C ILE A 362 -31.55 -20.85 -15.29
N GLU A 363 -31.19 -19.60 -15.06
CA GLU A 363 -32.15 -18.51 -14.94
C GLU A 363 -31.76 -17.31 -15.79
N VAL A 364 -32.76 -16.54 -16.20
CA VAL A 364 -32.57 -15.23 -16.81
C VAL A 364 -32.76 -14.17 -15.74
N MET A 365 -31.72 -13.39 -15.47
CA MET A 365 -31.74 -12.32 -14.50
C MET A 365 -31.92 -10.96 -15.17
N SER A 366 -32.67 -10.09 -14.53
CA SER A 366 -32.62 -8.66 -14.84
C SER A 366 -31.35 -8.03 -14.25
N PRO A 367 -30.83 -6.94 -14.83
CA PRO A 367 -29.69 -6.23 -14.27
C PRO A 367 -29.97 -5.79 -12.82
N VAL A 368 -28.96 -5.88 -11.97
CA VAL A 368 -29.08 -5.53 -10.54
C VAL A 368 -28.13 -4.40 -10.22
N ARG A 369 -28.68 -3.26 -9.78
CA ARG A 369 -27.88 -2.15 -9.26
C ARG A 369 -27.36 -2.51 -7.88
N VAL A 370 -26.07 -2.30 -7.68
CA VAL A 370 -25.41 -2.62 -6.41
C VAL A 370 -24.57 -1.47 -5.88
N LEU A 371 -24.64 -1.27 -4.57
CA LEU A 371 -23.66 -0.50 -3.80
C LEU A 371 -22.55 -1.45 -3.37
N TYR A 372 -21.30 -1.04 -3.54
CA TYR A 372 -20.15 -1.90 -3.28
C TYR A 372 -19.08 -1.23 -2.41
N ILE A 373 -18.29 -2.08 -1.75
CA ILE A 373 -16.97 -1.75 -1.23
C ILE A 373 -15.93 -2.66 -1.91
N ARG A 374 -14.87 -2.06 -2.46
CA ARG A 374 -13.82 -2.78 -3.18
C ARG A 374 -12.59 -3.01 -2.31
N HIS A 375 -12.04 -4.20 -2.40
CA HIS A 375 -10.73 -4.56 -1.86
C HIS A 375 -9.77 -4.90 -3.00
N VAL A 376 -8.52 -4.47 -2.87
CA VAL A 376 -7.40 -4.82 -3.75
C VAL A 376 -6.29 -5.41 -2.89
N GLY A 377 -5.86 -6.62 -3.25
CA GLY A 377 -4.83 -7.37 -2.53
C GLY A 377 -5.26 -8.79 -2.16
N ARG A 378 -4.47 -9.40 -1.28
CA ARG A 378 -4.64 -10.79 -0.86
C ARG A 378 -5.91 -10.92 -0.02
N TYR A 379 -6.91 -11.61 -0.55
CA TYR A 379 -8.14 -11.94 0.20
C TYR A 379 -8.36 -13.46 0.35
N LYS A 380 -7.57 -14.29 -0.33
CA LYS A 380 -7.79 -15.74 -0.36
C LYS A 380 -7.54 -16.34 1.03
N GLY A 381 -8.56 -17.01 1.58
CA GLY A 381 -8.50 -17.62 2.92
C GLY A 381 -8.64 -16.65 4.10
N ASP A 382 -8.86 -15.35 3.88
CA ASP A 382 -8.97 -14.36 4.95
C ASP A 382 -10.43 -14.10 5.35
N SER A 383 -11.04 -15.03 6.08
CA SER A 383 -12.43 -14.89 6.53
C SER A 383 -12.70 -13.63 7.37
N ARG A 384 -11.68 -13.09 8.05
CA ARG A 384 -11.82 -11.86 8.85
C ARG A 384 -11.98 -10.64 7.95
N LEU A 385 -11.20 -10.56 6.87
CA LEU A 385 -11.33 -9.50 5.86
C LEU A 385 -12.74 -9.46 5.28
N PHE A 386 -13.30 -10.60 4.87
CA PHE A 386 -14.67 -10.66 4.37
C PHE A 386 -15.67 -10.13 5.40
N GLY A 387 -15.61 -10.63 6.65
CA GLY A 387 -16.50 -10.18 7.72
C GLY A 387 -16.44 -8.68 7.95
N ASN A 388 -15.23 -8.10 7.94
CA ASN A 388 -15.02 -6.66 8.10
C ASN A 388 -15.65 -5.86 6.95
N LEU A 389 -15.42 -6.27 5.70
CA LEU A 389 -15.95 -5.59 4.52
C LEU A 389 -17.48 -5.69 4.45
N PHE A 390 -18.07 -6.85 4.79
CA PHE A 390 -19.52 -7.01 4.89
C PHE A 390 -20.12 -6.08 5.95
N ASN A 391 -19.53 -6.05 7.15
CA ASN A 391 -19.99 -5.21 8.25
C ASN A 391 -19.88 -3.72 7.92
N GLU A 392 -18.80 -3.32 7.24
CA GLU A 392 -18.57 -1.95 6.84
C GLU A 392 -19.58 -1.49 5.78
N LEU A 393 -19.79 -2.28 4.73
CA LEU A 393 -20.81 -1.99 3.73
C LEU A 393 -22.22 -1.97 4.33
N TYR A 394 -22.53 -2.90 5.23
CA TYR A 394 -23.79 -2.94 5.96
C TYR A 394 -24.01 -1.66 6.78
N THR A 395 -23.00 -1.23 7.54
CA THR A 395 -23.08 -0.04 8.38
C THR A 395 -23.33 1.21 7.54
N TYR A 396 -22.61 1.34 6.42
CA TYR A 396 -22.78 2.45 5.49
C TYR A 396 -24.16 2.44 4.80
N ALA A 397 -24.58 1.31 4.25
CA ALA A 397 -25.89 1.16 3.62
C ALA A 397 -27.05 1.41 4.60
N LYS A 398 -26.89 0.99 5.86
CA LYS A 398 -27.85 1.27 6.94
C LYS A 398 -27.94 2.77 7.23
N HIS A 399 -26.82 3.48 7.27
CA HIS A 399 -26.79 4.92 7.49
C HIS A 399 -27.50 5.69 6.36
N LEU A 400 -27.35 5.22 5.11
CA LEU A 400 -28.05 5.78 3.95
C LEU A 400 -29.54 5.44 3.90
N GLY A 401 -30.04 4.53 4.75
CA GLY A 401 -31.44 4.12 4.77
C GLY A 401 -31.86 3.30 3.53
N VAL A 402 -30.92 2.67 2.83
CA VAL A 402 -31.19 1.88 1.61
C VAL A 402 -31.46 0.40 1.90
N LEU A 403 -31.41 0.00 3.18
CA LEU A 403 -31.68 -1.38 3.60
C LEU A 403 -33.15 -1.55 4.00
N ASP A 404 -33.85 -2.46 3.32
CA ASP A 404 -35.28 -2.76 3.55
C ASP A 404 -35.54 -4.23 3.97
N GLY A 405 -34.47 -5.02 4.11
CA GLY A 405 -34.54 -6.43 4.45
C GLY A 405 -34.76 -7.38 3.26
N LYS A 406 -34.99 -6.84 2.05
CA LYS A 406 -35.06 -7.59 0.79
C LYS A 406 -33.78 -7.48 -0.04
N ASN A 407 -32.83 -6.64 0.40
CA ASN A 407 -31.56 -6.48 -0.27
C ASN A 407 -30.81 -7.82 -0.39
N ARG A 408 -30.30 -8.09 -1.59
CA ARG A 408 -29.46 -9.23 -1.91
C ARG A 408 -27.99 -8.88 -1.72
N TRP A 409 -27.21 -9.83 -1.22
CA TRP A 409 -25.79 -9.65 -0.96
C TRP A 409 -24.96 -10.47 -1.92
N PHE A 410 -23.91 -9.86 -2.46
CA PHE A 410 -23.04 -10.49 -3.45
C PHE A 410 -21.57 -10.30 -3.14
N VAL A 411 -20.76 -11.21 -3.67
CA VAL A 411 -19.31 -11.04 -3.79
C VAL A 411 -18.94 -11.18 -5.25
N LEU A 412 -18.35 -10.13 -5.81
CA LEU A 412 -17.88 -10.07 -7.19
C LEU A 412 -16.37 -10.22 -7.23
N TYR A 413 -15.89 -11.08 -8.13
CA TYR A 413 -14.47 -11.30 -8.40
C TYR A 413 -14.13 -10.69 -9.75
N HIS A 414 -13.20 -9.74 -9.74
CA HIS A 414 -12.90 -8.89 -10.90
C HIS A 414 -11.71 -9.39 -11.73
N ASP A 415 -10.85 -10.24 -11.16
CA ASP A 415 -9.60 -10.70 -11.80
C ASP A 415 -9.47 -12.21 -11.72
N PHE A 416 -8.73 -12.79 -12.66
CA PHE A 416 -8.45 -14.22 -12.76
C PHE A 416 -7.29 -14.60 -11.83
N SER A 417 -7.58 -15.28 -10.72
CA SER A 417 -6.69 -15.49 -9.55
C SER A 417 -5.36 -16.17 -9.82
N GLU A 418 -5.31 -16.99 -10.85
CA GLU A 418 -4.11 -17.72 -11.25
C GLU A 418 -3.26 -16.95 -12.27
N LEU A 419 -3.87 -15.99 -12.95
CA LEU A 419 -3.20 -15.13 -13.92
C LEU A 419 -2.74 -13.81 -13.28
N THR A 420 -3.29 -13.50 -12.10
CA THR A 420 -3.08 -12.25 -11.38
C THR A 420 -2.31 -12.51 -10.11
N GLU A 421 -1.25 -11.73 -9.89
CA GLU A 421 -0.52 -11.75 -8.62
C GLU A 421 -1.47 -11.46 -7.46
N ASP A 422 -1.24 -12.14 -6.34
CA ASP A 422 -2.06 -12.12 -5.15
C ASP A 422 -2.29 -10.68 -4.63
N GLU A 423 -1.30 -9.80 -4.75
CA GLU A 423 -1.35 -8.39 -4.35
C GLU A 423 -2.19 -7.49 -5.30
N LYS A 424 -2.54 -7.98 -6.49
CA LYS A 424 -3.29 -7.25 -7.53
C LYS A 424 -4.74 -7.69 -7.66
N LEU A 425 -5.14 -8.73 -6.92
CA LEU A 425 -6.49 -9.28 -6.99
C LEU A 425 -7.50 -8.29 -6.44
N ARG A 426 -8.62 -8.12 -7.15
CA ARG A 426 -9.70 -7.23 -6.77
C ARG A 426 -10.98 -8.03 -6.54
N MET A 427 -11.67 -7.65 -5.47
CA MET A 427 -13.00 -8.12 -5.20
C MET A 427 -13.89 -7.01 -4.68
N SER A 428 -15.19 -7.13 -4.90
CA SER A 428 -16.17 -6.21 -4.35
C SER A 428 -17.25 -6.96 -3.58
N ILE A 429 -17.48 -6.55 -2.34
CA ILE A 429 -18.68 -6.94 -1.60
C ILE A 429 -19.77 -5.97 -1.98
N CYS A 430 -20.95 -6.49 -2.29
CA CYS A 430 -22.02 -5.73 -2.90
C CYS A 430 -23.35 -6.00 -2.18
N VAL A 431 -24.20 -4.97 -2.14
CA VAL A 431 -25.58 -5.07 -1.69
C VAL A 431 -26.49 -4.45 -2.76
N SER A 432 -27.57 -5.14 -3.11
CA SER A 432 -28.54 -4.60 -4.08
C SER A 432 -29.26 -3.39 -3.49
N ILE A 433 -29.45 -2.36 -4.32
CA ILE A 433 -30.20 -1.16 -3.95
C ILE A 433 -31.19 -0.81 -5.07
N GLU A 434 -32.32 -0.22 -4.71
CA GLU A 434 -33.29 0.32 -5.68
C GLU A 434 -33.20 1.83 -5.80
N GLN A 435 -32.70 2.50 -4.75
CA GLN A 435 -32.67 3.95 -4.65
C GLN A 435 -31.53 4.56 -5.47
N GLU A 436 -31.77 5.73 -6.05
CA GLU A 436 -30.72 6.58 -6.57
C GLU A 436 -29.97 7.26 -5.42
N ILE A 437 -28.74 6.82 -5.20
CA ILE A 437 -27.82 7.41 -4.23
C ILE A 437 -26.54 7.88 -4.92
N LYS A 438 -25.81 8.75 -4.23
CA LYS A 438 -24.45 9.11 -4.60
C LYS A 438 -23.52 8.68 -3.46
N PRO A 439 -22.85 7.53 -3.58
CA PRO A 439 -21.90 7.11 -2.56
C PRO A 439 -20.68 8.02 -2.54
N ASP A 440 -19.92 7.96 -1.45
CA ASP A 440 -18.69 8.70 -1.23
C ASP A 440 -17.55 7.79 -0.76
N GLY A 441 -16.33 8.31 -0.94
CA GLY A 441 -15.11 7.67 -0.48
C GLY A 441 -14.86 6.30 -1.11
N LYS A 442 -14.77 5.27 -0.28
CA LYS A 442 -14.45 3.89 -0.74
C LYS A 442 -15.66 3.11 -1.25
N PHE A 443 -16.86 3.68 -1.16
CA PHE A 443 -18.08 3.05 -1.63
C PHE A 443 -18.38 3.50 -3.07
N GLY A 444 -18.84 2.57 -3.89
CA GLY A 444 -19.15 2.83 -5.30
C GLY A 444 -20.46 2.22 -5.74
N LEU A 445 -20.94 2.62 -6.91
CA LEU A 445 -22.09 2.02 -7.56
C LEU A 445 -21.65 1.30 -8.83
N MET A 446 -22.16 0.10 -9.04
CA MET A 446 -22.05 -0.58 -10.33
C MET A 446 -23.32 -1.36 -10.63
N GLN A 447 -23.35 -1.97 -11.80
CA GLN A 447 -24.43 -2.83 -12.24
C GLN A 447 -23.89 -4.25 -12.43
N ILE A 448 -24.57 -5.22 -11.83
CA ILE A 448 -24.45 -6.61 -12.23
C ILE A 448 -25.34 -6.76 -13.46
N GLU A 449 -24.75 -7.12 -14.59
CA GLU A 449 -25.47 -7.22 -15.85
C GLU A 449 -26.56 -8.29 -15.81
N GLY A 450 -27.66 -8.02 -16.52
CA GLY A 450 -28.70 -9.02 -16.74
C GLY A 450 -28.28 -10.05 -17.77
N GLY A 451 -29.13 -11.05 -18.00
CA GLY A 451 -28.92 -12.10 -19.00
C GLY A 451 -29.04 -13.49 -18.40
N LYS A 452 -28.56 -14.49 -19.15
CA LYS A 452 -28.69 -15.89 -18.76
C LYS A 452 -27.51 -16.30 -17.85
N TYR A 453 -27.83 -16.99 -16.77
CA TYR A 453 -26.86 -17.48 -15.77
C TYR A 453 -27.12 -18.95 -15.47
N ALA A 454 -26.03 -19.72 -15.37
CA ALA A 454 -26.03 -20.99 -14.66
C ALA A 454 -25.81 -20.72 -13.17
N ILE A 455 -26.61 -21.36 -12.32
CA ILE A 455 -26.63 -21.14 -10.88
C ILE A 455 -26.48 -22.48 -10.17
N GLY A 456 -25.38 -22.64 -9.45
CA GLY A 456 -25.20 -23.74 -8.51
C GLY A 456 -25.48 -23.26 -7.09
N ARG A 457 -26.39 -23.92 -6.37
CA ARG A 457 -26.66 -23.66 -4.95
C ARG A 457 -25.91 -24.69 -4.12
N PHE A 458 -25.03 -24.24 -3.22
CA PHE A 458 -24.15 -25.08 -2.42
C PHE A 458 -24.36 -24.82 -0.94
N ASN A 459 -24.16 -25.85 -0.12
CA ASN A 459 -23.93 -25.66 1.31
C ASN A 459 -22.42 -25.71 1.57
N VAL A 460 -21.84 -24.61 2.04
CA VAL A 460 -20.39 -24.37 2.01
C VAL A 460 -19.85 -24.09 3.41
N LYS A 461 -18.85 -24.87 3.82
CA LYS A 461 -18.04 -24.59 5.02
C LYS A 461 -16.98 -23.52 4.71
N PRO A 462 -16.43 -22.80 5.72
CA PRO A 462 -15.47 -21.71 5.49
C PRO A 462 -14.25 -22.09 4.64
N ASP A 463 -13.80 -23.34 4.73
CA ASP A 463 -12.67 -23.92 3.99
C ASP A 463 -13.06 -24.54 2.64
N ALA A 464 -14.36 -24.72 2.36
CA ALA A 464 -14.87 -25.47 1.21
C ALA A 464 -15.37 -24.59 0.03
N TYR A 465 -15.17 -23.27 0.09
CA TYR A 465 -15.58 -22.36 -0.99
C TYR A 465 -14.90 -22.73 -2.31
N GLN A 466 -13.62 -23.10 -2.26
CA GLN A 466 -12.90 -23.50 -3.46
C GLN A 466 -13.51 -24.74 -4.10
N ALA A 467 -13.88 -25.73 -3.28
CA ALA A 467 -14.50 -26.96 -3.75
C ALA A 467 -15.83 -26.72 -4.47
N ALA A 468 -16.63 -25.76 -4.01
CA ALA A 468 -17.88 -25.37 -4.69
C ALA A 468 -17.62 -24.71 -6.06
N TRP A 469 -16.63 -23.81 -6.14
CA TRP A 469 -16.21 -23.21 -7.41
C TRP A 469 -15.67 -24.25 -8.40
N ASN A 470 -14.87 -25.20 -7.91
CA ASN A 470 -14.35 -26.32 -8.71
C ASN A 470 -15.50 -27.14 -9.29
N THR A 471 -16.50 -27.53 -8.48
CA THR A 471 -17.66 -28.26 -8.99
C THR A 471 -18.44 -27.46 -10.04
N MET A 472 -18.70 -26.18 -9.76
CA MET A 472 -19.47 -25.33 -10.68
C MET A 472 -18.79 -25.24 -12.06
N LEU A 473 -17.49 -24.95 -12.09
CA LEU A 473 -16.75 -24.68 -13.32
C LEU A 473 -16.25 -25.94 -14.04
N LEU A 474 -15.86 -26.98 -13.29
CA LEU A 474 -15.21 -28.18 -13.84
C LEU A 474 -16.20 -29.33 -14.09
N ARG A 475 -17.38 -29.31 -13.46
CA ARG A 475 -18.41 -30.35 -13.62
C ARG A 475 -19.70 -29.76 -14.16
N CYS A 476 -20.37 -28.88 -13.41
CA CYS A 476 -21.71 -28.41 -13.77
C CYS A 476 -21.76 -27.73 -15.14
N ILE A 477 -20.83 -26.83 -15.45
CA ILE A 477 -20.80 -26.17 -16.76
C ILE A 477 -20.50 -27.16 -17.90
N PRO A 478 -19.42 -27.98 -17.86
CA PRO A 478 -19.14 -28.98 -18.89
C PRO A 478 -20.23 -30.04 -19.08
N ASP A 479 -20.74 -30.61 -17.99
CA ASP A 479 -21.71 -31.71 -17.99
C ASP A 479 -23.04 -31.28 -18.62
N HIS A 480 -23.41 -30.01 -18.46
CA HIS A 480 -24.60 -29.42 -19.06
C HIS A 480 -24.33 -28.79 -20.45
N HIS A 481 -23.12 -28.94 -21.00
CA HIS A 481 -22.69 -28.41 -22.30
C HIS A 481 -22.91 -26.89 -22.45
N LEU A 482 -22.73 -26.15 -21.36
CA LEU A 482 -22.92 -24.71 -21.33
C LEU A 482 -21.64 -23.99 -21.75
N THR A 483 -21.77 -22.84 -22.41
CA THR A 483 -20.64 -21.99 -22.79
C THR A 483 -20.67 -20.73 -21.93
N PRO A 484 -19.72 -20.56 -21.00
CA PRO A 484 -19.57 -19.31 -20.27
C PRO A 484 -19.31 -18.14 -21.20
N ASP A 485 -19.88 -16.97 -20.90
CA ASP A 485 -19.50 -15.72 -21.55
C ASP A 485 -18.52 -14.91 -20.68
N ASP A 486 -18.16 -13.71 -21.12
CA ASP A 486 -17.12 -12.85 -20.56
C ASP A 486 -17.60 -11.90 -19.45
N ARG A 487 -18.86 -12.00 -19.02
CA ARG A 487 -19.36 -11.26 -17.85
C ARG A 487 -18.77 -11.82 -16.56
N MET A 488 -18.91 -11.08 -15.46
CA MET A 488 -18.38 -11.47 -14.16
C MET A 488 -19.14 -12.64 -13.54
N ASN A 489 -18.38 -13.60 -13.00
CA ASN A 489 -18.93 -14.56 -12.05
C ASN A 489 -19.07 -13.91 -10.67
N PHE A 490 -20.07 -14.34 -9.91
CA PHE A 490 -20.27 -13.83 -8.55
C PHE A 490 -20.92 -14.86 -7.64
N GLU A 491 -20.75 -14.64 -6.34
CA GLU A 491 -21.45 -15.36 -5.29
C GLU A 491 -22.64 -14.51 -4.84
N HIS A 492 -23.78 -15.15 -4.56
CA HIS A 492 -24.93 -14.56 -3.90
C HIS A 492 -25.18 -15.29 -2.58
N TYR A 493 -25.54 -14.52 -1.55
CA TYR A 493 -25.78 -15.01 -0.20
C TYR A 493 -27.26 -14.86 0.17
N PRO A 494 -28.08 -15.94 0.07
CA PRO A 494 -29.51 -15.87 0.35
C PRO A 494 -29.84 -15.43 1.79
N PRO A 495 -30.98 -14.73 2.03
CA PRO A 495 -31.29 -14.11 3.32
C PRO A 495 -31.61 -15.06 4.49
N HIS A 496 -31.71 -16.38 4.30
CA HIS A 496 -32.43 -17.23 5.26
C HIS A 496 -31.91 -18.65 5.56
N ASP A 497 -30.67 -18.98 5.23
CA ASP A 497 -30.17 -20.29 5.64
C ASP A 497 -29.37 -20.15 6.95
N GLU A 498 -29.94 -20.70 8.03
CA GLU A 498 -29.27 -20.87 9.33
C GLU A 498 -27.84 -21.36 9.12
N ILE A 499 -26.89 -20.84 9.88
CA ILE A 499 -25.55 -21.44 9.96
C ILE A 499 -25.75 -22.83 10.59
N GLN A 500 -25.97 -23.84 9.75
CA GLN A 500 -26.09 -25.22 10.20
C GLN A 500 -24.68 -25.78 10.26
N ASN A 501 -24.21 -26.16 11.45
CA ASN A 501 -22.90 -26.79 11.66
C ASN A 501 -21.75 -26.01 10.99
N GLU A 502 -21.70 -24.69 11.19
CA GLU A 502 -20.67 -23.78 10.62
C GLU A 502 -20.69 -23.64 9.08
N SER A 503 -21.66 -24.24 8.39
CA SER A 503 -21.84 -24.11 6.94
C SER A 503 -22.87 -23.04 6.58
N ARG A 504 -22.70 -22.44 5.39
CA ARG A 504 -23.57 -21.38 4.86
C ARG A 504 -24.00 -21.73 3.44
N VAL A 505 -25.25 -21.42 3.10
CA VAL A 505 -25.71 -21.54 1.72
C VAL A 505 -25.17 -20.39 0.88
N VAL A 506 -24.61 -20.75 -0.27
CA VAL A 506 -24.05 -19.84 -1.26
C VAL A 506 -24.55 -20.26 -2.62
N GLU A 507 -24.94 -19.30 -3.43
CA GLU A 507 -25.25 -19.52 -4.84
C GLU A 507 -24.12 -18.94 -5.70
N ILE A 508 -23.55 -19.76 -6.58
CA ILE A 508 -22.52 -19.35 -7.54
C ILE A 508 -23.17 -19.12 -8.90
N TYR A 509 -23.02 -17.91 -9.42
CA TYR A 509 -23.56 -17.48 -10.70
C TYR A 509 -22.44 -17.43 -11.74
N VAL A 510 -22.62 -18.18 -12.83
CA VAL A 510 -21.74 -18.17 -14.00
C VAL A 510 -22.56 -17.69 -15.20
N PRO A 511 -22.19 -16.57 -15.85
CA PRO A 511 -22.91 -16.07 -17.01
C PRO A 511 -22.65 -16.99 -18.21
N ILE A 512 -23.69 -17.21 -19.02
CA ILE A 512 -23.64 -18.14 -20.15
C ILE A 512 -24.26 -17.52 -21.42
N ALA A 513 -23.74 -17.93 -22.58
CA ALA A 513 -24.16 -17.51 -23.91
C ALA A 513 -25.41 -18.25 -24.44
#